data_AF-A0A496A569-F1
#
_entry.id   AF-A0A496A569-F1
#
_cell.length_a   1.000
_cell.length_b   1.000
_cell.length_c   1.000
_cell.angle_alpha   90.00
_cell.angle_beta   90.00
_cell.angle_gamma   90.00
#
_symmetry.space_group_name_H-M   'P 1'
#
loop_
_entity.id
_entity.type
_entity.pdbx_description
1 polymer ?
#
loop_
_entity_poly.entity_id
_entity_poly.type
_entity_poly.pdbx_seq_one_letter_code
_entity_poly.pdbx_strand_id
1 'polypeptide(L)' 'MTIDHIYPRSKGGADDPENLQFLCAACNSTKGDRTQAYLIQVLKEQGVRHE' A
#
# COMPACT_ATOMS: atom_id res chain seq x y z
N MET A 1 -9.94 1.65 8.25
CA MET A 1 -9.38 2.32 7.07
C MET A 1 -8.23 3.21 7.54
N THR A 2 -7.14 3.29 6.79
CA THR A 2 -5.94 4.09 7.06
C THR A 2 -5.56 4.87 5.81
N ILE A 3 -4.86 5.99 5.98
CA ILE A 3 -4.18 6.68 4.88
C ILE A 3 -2.74 6.17 4.86
N ASP A 4 -2.24 5.80 3.70
CA ASP A 4 -0.90 5.26 3.51
C ASP A 4 -0.28 5.77 2.21
N HIS A 5 1.04 5.68 2.09
CA HIS A 5 1.76 6.14 0.90
C HIS A 5 1.93 5.01 -0.14
N ILE A 6 1.63 5.27 -1.42
CA ILE A 6 1.85 4.34 -2.55
C ILE A 6 3.33 3.95 -2.63
N TYR A 7 4.21 4.95 -2.60
CA TYR A 7 5.63 4.81 -2.39
C TYR A 7 5.97 5.24 -0.96
N PRO A 8 6.55 4.37 -0.13
CA PRO A 8 6.65 4.57 1.31
C PRO A 8 7.54 5.77 1.67
N ARG A 9 7.11 6.56 2.66
CA ARG A 9 7.84 7.73 3.14
C ARG A 9 9.29 7.42 3.51
N SER A 10 9.53 6.28 4.15
CA SER A 10 10.87 5.81 4.53
C SER A 10 11.82 5.58 3.35
N LYS A 11 11.30 5.48 2.11
CA LYS A 11 12.09 5.32 0.89
C LYS A 11 12.09 6.56 0.00
N GLY A 12 11.57 7.69 0.49
CA GLY A 12 11.51 8.97 -0.23
C GLY A 12 10.14 9.31 -0.84
N GLY A 13 9.07 8.63 -0.42
CA GLY A 13 7.71 9.01 -0.81
C GLY A 13 7.32 10.37 -0.27
N ALA A 14 6.78 11.21 -1.14
CA ALA A 14 6.31 12.54 -0.78
C ALA A 14 4.89 12.50 -0.21
N ASP A 15 4.52 13.56 0.51
CA ASP A 15 3.23 13.71 1.19
C ASP A 15 2.17 14.38 0.26
N ASP A 16 2.40 14.34 -1.05
CA ASP A 16 1.44 14.83 -2.06
C ASP A 16 0.22 13.90 -2.22
N PRO A 17 -0.95 14.44 -2.57
CA PRO A 17 -2.17 13.64 -2.76
C PRO A 17 -2.01 12.48 -3.75
N GLU A 18 -1.16 12.62 -4.77
CA GLU A 18 -0.90 11.59 -5.77
C GLU A 18 -0.17 10.37 -5.20
N ASN A 19 0.58 10.52 -4.12
CA ASN A 19 1.24 9.43 -3.41
C ASN A 19 0.42 8.89 -2.23
N LEU A 20 -0.74 9.47 -1.89
CA LEU A 20 -1.58 9.02 -0.78
C LEU A 20 -2.73 8.12 -1.25
N GLN A 21 -3.03 7.08 -0.48
CA GLN A 21 -4.12 6.13 -0.76
C GLN A 21 -4.81 5.66 0.52
N PHE A 22 -6.04 5.17 0.36
CA PHE A 22 -6.76 4.48 1.43
C PHE A 22 -6.43 2.99 1.44
N LEU A 23 -6.05 2.46 2.60
CA LEU A 23 -5.86 1.03 2.82
C LEU A 23 -6.65 0.56 4.04
N CYS A 24 -7.10 -0.70 4.03
CA CYS A 24 -7.56 -1.31 5.28
C CYS A 24 -6.36 -1.57 6.22
N ALA A 25 -6.60 -1.71 7.52
CA ALA A 25 -5.52 -1.91 8.49
C ALA A 25 -4.68 -3.17 8.20
N ALA A 26 -5.33 -4.25 7.74
CA ALA A 26 -4.64 -5.49 7.36
C ALA A 26 -3.72 -5.29 6.15
N CYS A 27 -4.23 -4.68 5.07
CA CYS A 27 -3.43 -4.38 3.88
C CYS A 27 -2.26 -3.44 4.20
N ASN A 28 -2.50 -2.41 5.03
CA ASN A 28 -1.45 -1.50 5.46
C ASN A 28 -0.35 -2.24 6.24
N SER A 29 -0.74 -3.14 7.15
CA SER A 29 0.23 -3.97 7.89
C SER A 29 1.00 -4.94 6.98
N THR A 30 0.34 -5.52 5.97
CA THR A 30 1.00 -6.40 4.98
C THR A 30 1.97 -5.64 4.08
N LYS A 31 1.60 -4.43 3.64
CA LYS A 31 2.45 -3.58 2.80
C LYS A 31 3.69 -3.13 3.56
N GLY A 32 3.52 -2.62 4.79
CA GLY A 32 4.61 -2.09 5.60
C GLY A 32 5.38 -0.97 4.88
N ASP A 33 6.72 -1.05 4.92
CA ASP A 33 7.63 -0.09 4.26
C ASP A 33 7.88 -0.41 2.78
N ARG A 34 7.03 -1.22 2.14
CA ARG A 34 7.14 -1.59 0.73
C ARG A 34 6.17 -0.78 -0.12
N THR A 35 6.33 -0.87 -1.43
CA THR A 35 5.50 -0.15 -2.40
C THR A 35 4.14 -0.79 -2.58
N GLN A 36 3.19 -0.03 -3.12
CA GLN A 36 1.87 -0.58 -3.48
C GLN A 36 1.97 -1.77 -4.46
N ALA A 37 2.97 -1.75 -5.36
CA ALA A 37 3.21 -2.86 -6.28
C ALA A 37 3.52 -4.17 -5.54
N TYR A 38 4.27 -4.12 -4.44
CA TYR A 38 4.51 -5.29 -3.59
C TYR A 38 3.21 -5.81 -2.99
N LEU A 39 2.38 -4.93 -2.42
CA LEU A 39 1.11 -5.33 -1.81
C LEU A 39 0.20 -6.01 -2.85
N ILE A 40 0.09 -5.45 -4.06
CA ILE A 40 -0.71 -6.02 -5.15
C ILE A 40 -0.21 -7.43 -5.52
N GLN A 41 1.11 -7.64 -5.58
CA GLN A 41 1.68 -8.95 -5.86
C GLN A 41 1.28 -9.97 -4.78
N VAL A 42 1.43 -9.62 -3.51
CA VAL A 42 1.05 -10.47 -2.38
C VAL A 42 -0.43 -10.83 -2.42
N LEU A 43 -1.31 -9.86 -2.69
CA LEU A 43 -2.76 -10.08 -2.72
C LEU A 43 -3.19 -10.96 -3.89
N LYS A 44 -2.53 -10.84 -5.05
CA LYS A 44 -2.71 -11.77 -6.18
C LYS A 44 -2.33 -13.20 -5.84
N GLU A 45 -1.19 -13.39 -5.16
CA GLU A 45 -0.73 -14.71 -4.71
C GLU A 45 -1.69 -15.32 -3.68
N GLN A 46 -2.37 -14.49 -2.89
CA GLN A 46 -3.40 -14.91 -1.92
C GLN A 46 -4.78 -15.14 -2.53
N GLY A 47 -4.96 -14.94 -3.85
CA GLY A 47 -6.25 -15.08 -4.52
C GLY A 47 -7.28 -14.02 -4.12
N VAL A 48 -6.84 -12.90 -3.52
CA VAL A 48 -7.72 -11.79 -3.16
C VAL A 48 -8.03 -10.99 -4.42
N ARG A 49 -9.32 -10.86 -4.75
CA ARG A 49 -9.76 -9.99 -5.84
C ARG A 49 -9.77 -8.53 -5.35
N HIS A 50 -9.01 -7.69 -6.04
CA HIS A 50 -9.17 -6.24 -5.98
C HIS A 50 -10.26 -5.85 -6.98
N GLU A 51 -11.48 -5.65 -6.49
CA GLU A 51 -12.54 -4.94 -7.21
C GLU A 51 -12.57 -3.46 -6.80
#